data_AF-A0AA96TAJ5-F1
#
_entry.id   AF-A0AA96TAJ5-F1
#
_cell.length_a   1.000
_cell.length_b   1.000
_cell.length_c   1.000
_cell.angle_alpha   90.00
_cell.angle_beta   90.00
_cell.angle_gamma   90.00
#
_symmetry.space_group_name_H-M   'P 1'
#
loop_
_entity.id
_entity.type
_entity.pdbx_description
1 polymer ?
#
loop_
_entity_poly.entity_id
_entity_poly.type
_entity_poly.pdbx_seq_one_letter_code
_entity_poly.pdbx_strand_id
1 'polypeptide(L)'
;MVAFVHLLCLGLVVLGARVEYLRNSIRLDEAQSLWQTNRTYEDMLRVIAQDVHVPLYHVLLRTWRLVLGPDVETARLLSLLFLLASVPVFYLVARKVLSRPWALFALVVFSCSPFLQWYGGEARMYSLLVLVTLVSQLAFLGVVQTGRWTAWVGYAAAAVVGVYVHYFFVFVLVTQGLFVLFLWRRLPRTAVPAMAGVAALVGAAYVPWFLFFRANGSASETRPSLPEPSSIDLANVYSQFLFGFQSDAINAILLSSWPLLVLAALASVRVGVRLEKATAYLLAAAFVPVLLAFAVSHLVTPFFLSRYMVAALPALLLVVLRFLSGLTRPVARALAATLLVVTVLGTVVQAANPDTPVDEDYRAAARLVEDDATPQDVVVLSSPFTVYPFEYYYDGAARVSTLPVWDRQEATPAFDAAALPGQVDSLIAGHQYLHLVLSYDQGYEEQVFQHFEGRFERISSQELSPGLRLLVYRVGYSELPPAGQLDGVPD
;
A
#
# COMPACT_ATOMS: atom_id res chain seq x y z
N MET A 1 -23.69 -15.55 19.61
CA MET A 1 -23.69 -14.22 18.93
C MET A 1 -22.29 -13.62 18.75
N VAL A 2 -21.50 -13.31 19.79
CA VAL A 2 -20.17 -12.65 19.60
C VAL A 2 -19.22 -13.52 18.78
N ALA A 3 -19.05 -14.80 19.16
CA ALA A 3 -18.21 -15.74 18.41
C ALA A 3 -18.67 -15.90 16.95
N PHE A 4 -19.98 -16.02 16.73
CA PHE A 4 -20.55 -16.09 15.38
C PHE A 4 -20.21 -14.86 14.51
N VAL A 5 -20.34 -13.65 15.05
CA VAL A 5 -19.97 -12.42 14.31
C VAL A 5 -18.46 -12.38 14.03
N HIS A 6 -17.62 -12.85 14.96
CA HIS A 6 -16.18 -12.93 14.70
C HIS A 6 -15.87 -13.92 13.58
N LEU A 7 -16.46 -15.12 13.61
CA LEU A 7 -16.28 -16.11 12.55
C LEU A 7 -16.78 -15.59 11.20
N LEU A 8 -17.92 -14.90 11.17
CA LEU A 8 -18.42 -14.24 9.97
C LEU A 8 -17.42 -13.21 9.44
N CYS A 9 -16.90 -12.34 10.32
CA CYS A 9 -15.92 -11.31 9.96
C CYS A 9 -14.61 -11.90 9.43
N LEU A 10 -14.11 -12.97 10.06
CA LEU A 10 -12.94 -13.70 9.57
C LEU A 10 -13.22 -14.31 8.19
N GLY A 11 -14.40 -14.91 7.99
CA GLY A 11 -14.82 -15.45 6.69
C GLY A 11 -14.90 -14.37 5.60
N LEU A 12 -15.41 -13.18 5.92
CA LEU A 12 -15.48 -12.04 4.99
C LEU A 12 -14.07 -11.53 4.60
N VAL A 13 -13.14 -11.48 5.55
CA VAL A 13 -11.74 -11.13 5.28
C VAL A 13 -11.08 -12.17 4.37
N VAL A 14 -11.27 -13.45 4.64
CA VAL A 14 -10.72 -14.53 3.80
C VAL A 14 -11.33 -14.51 2.40
N LEU A 15 -12.65 -14.30 2.28
CA LEU A 15 -13.32 -14.24 0.99
C LEU A 15 -12.83 -13.07 0.14
N GLY A 16 -12.72 -11.86 0.73
CA GLY A 16 -12.21 -10.69 0.03
C GLY A 16 -10.77 -10.89 -0.46
N ALA A 17 -9.88 -11.38 0.41
CA ALA A 17 -8.52 -11.71 0.02
C ALA A 17 -8.45 -12.76 -1.10
N ARG A 18 -9.33 -13.78 -1.08
CA ARG A 18 -9.36 -14.81 -2.13
C ARG A 18 -9.75 -14.24 -3.49
N VAL A 19 -10.70 -13.29 -3.53
CA VAL A 19 -11.10 -12.62 -4.77
C VAL A 19 -9.92 -11.84 -5.35
N GLU A 20 -9.24 -11.04 -4.51
CA GLU A 20 -8.04 -10.29 -4.90
C GLU A 20 -6.92 -11.20 -5.43
N TYR A 21 -6.66 -12.34 -4.77
CA TYR A 21 -5.59 -13.27 -5.17
C TYR A 21 -5.83 -13.91 -6.54
N LEU A 22 -7.08 -14.24 -6.86
CA LEU A 22 -7.42 -14.93 -8.11
C LEU A 22 -7.41 -13.99 -9.31
N ARG A 23 -7.79 -12.73 -9.10
CA ARG A 23 -7.94 -11.74 -10.16
C ARG A 23 -6.61 -11.11 -10.54
N ASN A 24 -5.84 -10.64 -9.55
CA ASN A 24 -4.79 -9.67 -9.83
C ASN A 24 -3.42 -10.36 -10.02
N SER A 25 -2.61 -9.79 -10.91
CA SER A 25 -1.19 -10.17 -11.06
C SER A 25 -0.37 -9.72 -9.83
N ILE A 26 0.94 -10.01 -9.80
CA ILE A 26 1.81 -9.52 -8.74
C ILE A 26 1.97 -8.00 -8.86
N ARG A 27 1.72 -7.27 -7.78
CA ARG A 27 1.94 -5.82 -7.78
C ARG A 27 3.44 -5.52 -7.73
N LEU A 28 3.87 -4.41 -8.31
CA LEU A 28 5.27 -3.96 -8.28
C LEU A 28 5.86 -4.01 -6.86
N ASP A 29 5.07 -3.49 -5.92
CA ASP A 29 5.44 -3.42 -4.52
C ASP A 29 5.65 -4.82 -3.91
N GLU A 30 4.82 -5.80 -4.25
CA GLU A 30 4.96 -7.19 -3.81
C GLU A 30 6.18 -7.85 -4.43
N ALA A 31 6.41 -7.64 -5.72
CA ALA A 31 7.56 -8.18 -6.43
C ALA A 31 8.87 -7.68 -5.81
N GLN A 32 8.93 -6.40 -5.43
CA GLN A 32 10.06 -5.84 -4.69
C GLN A 32 10.24 -6.51 -3.31
N SER A 33 9.16 -6.72 -2.54
CA SER A 33 9.22 -7.45 -1.27
C SER A 33 9.78 -8.87 -1.45
N LEU A 34 9.35 -9.59 -2.49
CA LEU A 34 9.82 -10.94 -2.79
C LEU A 34 11.30 -10.93 -3.20
N TRP A 35 11.72 -9.99 -4.04
CA TRP A 35 13.12 -9.83 -4.45
C TRP A 35 14.02 -9.51 -3.26
N GLN A 36 13.61 -8.57 -2.40
CA GLN A 36 14.35 -8.21 -1.17
C GLN A 36 14.50 -9.41 -0.24
N THR A 37 13.44 -10.18 -0.06
CA THR A 37 13.44 -11.34 0.86
C THR A 37 14.02 -12.62 0.26
N ASN A 38 14.36 -12.65 -1.04
CA ASN A 38 15.04 -13.77 -1.70
C ASN A 38 16.57 -13.81 -1.44
N ARG A 39 17.06 -13.00 -0.49
CA ARG A 39 18.48 -12.83 -0.16
C ARG A 39 18.85 -13.55 1.14
N THR A 40 20.11 -13.46 1.56
CA THR A 40 20.49 -13.76 2.96
C THR A 40 19.90 -12.71 3.91
N TYR A 41 19.83 -12.98 5.22
CA TYR A 41 19.35 -11.95 6.18
C TYR A 41 20.23 -10.70 6.15
N GLU A 42 21.55 -10.86 6.01
CA GLU A 42 22.48 -9.74 5.98
C GLU A 42 22.27 -8.87 4.73
N ASP A 43 22.26 -9.48 3.55
CA ASP A 43 22.06 -8.76 2.29
C ASP A 43 20.68 -8.10 2.22
N MET A 44 19.65 -8.79 2.72
CA MET A 44 18.31 -8.24 2.82
C MET A 44 18.30 -6.99 3.72
N LEU A 45 18.96 -7.02 4.88
CA LEU A 45 19.03 -5.85 5.77
C LEU A 45 19.79 -4.69 5.12
N ARG A 46 20.89 -4.96 4.40
CA ARG A 46 21.64 -3.94 3.65
C ARG A 46 20.77 -3.28 2.58
N VAL A 47 20.04 -4.07 1.79
CA VAL A 47 19.11 -3.56 0.76
C VAL A 47 17.97 -2.75 1.39
N ILE A 48 17.38 -3.23 2.48
CA ILE A 48 16.33 -2.47 3.21
C ILE A 48 16.88 -1.15 3.75
N ALA A 49 18.12 -1.13 4.23
CA ALA A 49 18.78 0.09 4.71
C ALA A 49 19.08 1.10 3.60
N GLN A 50 19.21 0.64 2.35
CA GLN A 50 19.30 1.51 1.17
C GLN A 50 17.94 2.04 0.71
N ASP A 51 16.86 1.47 1.23
CA ASP A 51 15.49 1.76 0.83
C ASP A 51 14.72 2.53 1.93
N VAL A 52 13.47 2.89 1.65
CA VAL A 52 12.59 3.67 2.54
C VAL A 52 11.86 2.83 3.61
N HIS A 53 12.39 1.65 3.93
CA HIS A 53 11.71 0.66 4.78
C HIS A 53 12.45 0.36 6.10
N VAL A 54 11.74 -0.27 7.04
CA VAL A 54 12.25 -0.83 8.30
C VAL A 54 12.17 -2.36 8.27
N PRO A 55 12.99 -3.07 9.08
CA PRO A 55 13.30 -4.46 8.76
C PRO A 55 12.25 -5.48 9.23
N LEU A 56 11.38 -5.17 10.20
CA LEU A 56 10.63 -6.22 10.89
C LEU A 56 9.72 -7.03 9.94
N TYR A 57 8.96 -6.35 9.10
CA TYR A 57 8.07 -7.04 8.16
C TYR A 57 8.85 -7.96 7.22
N HIS A 58 9.97 -7.48 6.68
CA HIS A 58 10.80 -8.24 5.74
C HIS A 58 11.51 -9.42 6.42
N VAL A 59 11.95 -9.26 7.67
CA VAL A 59 12.50 -10.36 8.48
C VAL A 59 11.44 -11.45 8.71
N LEU A 60 10.21 -11.05 9.04
CA LEU A 60 9.09 -11.98 9.21
C LEU A 60 8.74 -12.66 7.87
N LEU A 61 8.65 -11.89 6.79
CA LEU A 61 8.33 -12.39 5.45
C LEU A 61 9.39 -13.37 4.93
N ARG A 62 10.68 -13.06 5.09
CA ARG A 62 11.75 -13.99 4.72
C ARG A 62 11.66 -15.29 5.50
N THR A 63 11.49 -15.20 6.81
CA THR A 63 11.38 -16.39 7.68
C THR A 63 10.17 -17.23 7.31
N TRP A 64 9.05 -16.58 7.01
CA TRP A 64 7.81 -17.21 6.55
C TRP A 64 8.00 -17.95 5.22
N ARG A 65 8.63 -17.30 4.23
CA ARG A 65 8.90 -17.87 2.91
C ARG A 65 9.89 -19.04 2.96
N LEU A 66 10.88 -18.99 3.86
CA LEU A 66 11.80 -20.11 4.06
C LEU A 66 11.11 -21.38 4.55
N VAL A 67 10.02 -21.24 5.31
CA VAL A 67 9.31 -22.38 5.91
C VAL A 67 8.19 -22.89 5.02
N LEU A 68 7.48 -22.00 4.32
CA LEU A 68 6.23 -22.35 3.63
C LEU A 68 6.29 -22.29 2.11
N GLY A 69 7.26 -21.57 1.53
CA GLY A 69 7.39 -21.45 0.07
C GLY A 69 7.76 -20.03 -0.39
N PRO A 70 8.41 -19.89 -1.57
CA PRO A 70 8.86 -18.61 -2.10
C PRO A 70 7.78 -17.85 -2.87
N ASP A 71 6.63 -18.46 -3.17
CA ASP A 71 5.58 -17.93 -4.02
C ASP A 71 4.84 -16.71 -3.43
N VAL A 72 4.20 -15.94 -4.31
CA VAL A 72 3.48 -14.71 -3.94
C VAL A 72 2.25 -15.01 -3.07
N GLU A 73 1.57 -16.14 -3.27
CA GLU A 73 0.41 -16.53 -2.48
C GLU A 73 0.81 -16.79 -1.02
N THR A 74 1.92 -17.49 -0.80
CA THR A 74 2.52 -17.69 0.52
C THR A 74 2.90 -16.36 1.16
N ALA A 75 3.49 -15.43 0.41
CA ALA A 75 3.84 -14.11 0.92
C ALA A 75 2.60 -13.28 1.32
N ARG A 76 1.56 -13.27 0.49
CA ARG A 76 0.29 -12.60 0.75
C ARG A 76 -0.42 -13.17 1.98
N LEU A 77 -0.32 -14.49 2.19
CA LEU A 77 -0.91 -15.17 3.36
C LEU A 77 -0.38 -14.60 4.69
N LEU A 78 0.89 -14.19 4.77
CA LEU A 78 1.44 -13.57 5.97
C LEU A 78 0.71 -12.25 6.31
N SER A 79 0.52 -11.38 5.33
CA SER A 79 -0.22 -10.13 5.50
C SER A 79 -1.68 -10.38 5.89
N LEU A 80 -2.32 -11.36 5.26
CA LEU A 80 -3.68 -11.79 5.59
C LEU A 80 -3.79 -12.24 7.05
N LEU A 81 -2.83 -12.99 7.56
CA LEU A 81 -2.82 -13.41 8.97
C LEU A 81 -2.76 -12.21 9.93
N PHE A 82 -2.00 -11.16 9.59
CA PHE A 82 -1.99 -9.93 10.39
C PHE A 82 -3.32 -9.19 10.35
N LEU A 83 -4.00 -9.16 9.20
CA LEU A 83 -5.34 -8.59 9.11
C LEU A 83 -6.37 -9.43 9.90
N LEU A 84 -6.31 -10.76 9.82
CA LEU A 84 -7.16 -11.65 10.61
C LEU A 84 -6.94 -11.48 12.11
N ALA A 85 -5.68 -11.35 12.54
CA ALA A 85 -5.33 -11.05 13.93
C ALA A 85 -5.83 -9.67 14.38
N SER A 86 -5.99 -8.72 13.45
CA SER A 86 -6.53 -7.38 13.74
C SER A 86 -8.01 -7.40 14.10
N VAL A 87 -8.80 -8.36 13.58
CA VAL A 87 -10.25 -8.49 13.82
C VAL A 87 -10.59 -8.54 15.32
N PRO A 88 -10.08 -9.48 16.14
CA PRO A 88 -10.40 -9.51 17.57
C PRO A 88 -9.88 -8.27 18.31
N VAL A 89 -8.70 -7.75 17.94
CA VAL A 89 -8.12 -6.56 18.61
C VAL A 89 -8.96 -5.31 18.31
N PHE A 90 -9.43 -5.13 17.08
CA PHE A 90 -10.34 -4.06 16.70
C PHE A 90 -11.63 -4.10 17.53
N TYR A 91 -12.23 -5.29 17.71
CA TYR A 91 -13.40 -5.44 18.57
C TYR A 91 -13.12 -4.99 20.01
N LEU A 92 -11.95 -5.34 20.56
CA LEU A 92 -11.56 -4.92 21.92
C LEU A 92 -11.42 -3.40 22.03
N VAL A 93 -10.81 -2.73 21.03
CA VAL A 93 -10.73 -1.26 20.97
C VAL A 93 -12.13 -0.66 20.84
N ALA A 94 -12.98 -1.20 19.96
CA ALA A 94 -14.35 -0.76 19.77
C ALA A 94 -15.16 -0.83 21.08
N ARG A 95 -14.99 -1.90 21.87
CA ARG A 95 -15.67 -2.07 23.16
C ARG A 95 -15.26 -1.08 24.23
N LYS A 96 -14.16 -0.33 24.06
CA LYS A 96 -13.77 0.76 24.96
C LYS A 96 -14.57 2.03 24.75
N VAL A 97 -15.25 2.17 23.60
CA VAL A 97 -15.94 3.42 23.20
C VAL A 97 -17.37 3.23 22.71
N LEU A 98 -17.74 2.01 22.32
CA LEU A 98 -19.06 1.66 21.81
C LEU A 98 -19.74 0.62 22.71
N SER A 99 -21.07 0.63 22.70
CA SER A 99 -21.85 -0.45 23.29
C SER A 99 -21.65 -1.75 22.50
N ARG A 100 -21.96 -2.89 23.12
CA ARG A 100 -21.71 -4.21 22.51
C ARG A 100 -22.31 -4.38 21.10
N PRO A 101 -23.57 -3.98 20.81
CA PRO A 101 -24.13 -4.08 19.46
C PRO A 101 -23.38 -3.21 18.44
N TRP A 102 -23.06 -1.96 18.79
CA TRP A 102 -22.32 -1.05 17.92
C TRP A 102 -20.88 -1.49 17.69
N ALA A 103 -20.22 -2.10 18.68
CA ALA A 103 -18.89 -2.66 18.50
C ALA A 103 -18.88 -3.90 17.60
N LEU A 104 -19.93 -4.74 17.64
CA LEU A 104 -20.08 -5.85 16.70
C LEU A 104 -20.38 -5.35 15.29
N PHE A 105 -21.22 -4.33 15.16
CA PHE A 105 -21.47 -3.69 13.87
C PHE A 105 -20.19 -3.03 13.30
N ALA A 106 -19.41 -2.36 14.15
CA ALA A 106 -18.10 -1.81 13.78
C ALA A 106 -17.17 -2.87 13.23
N LEU A 107 -17.15 -4.05 13.86
CA LEU A 107 -16.33 -5.17 13.42
C LEU A 107 -16.72 -5.64 12.00
N VAL A 108 -18.03 -5.66 11.69
CA VAL A 108 -18.52 -5.98 10.34
C VAL A 108 -18.05 -4.93 9.33
N VAL A 109 -18.23 -3.63 9.63
CA VAL A 109 -17.77 -2.54 8.73
C VAL A 109 -16.25 -2.59 8.52
N PHE A 110 -15.48 -2.83 9.59
CA PHE A 110 -14.03 -3.00 9.50
C PHE A 110 -13.64 -4.18 8.59
N SER A 111 -14.34 -5.31 8.72
CA SER A 111 -14.05 -6.52 7.95
C SER A 111 -14.49 -6.42 6.49
N CYS A 112 -15.47 -5.56 6.19
CA CYS A 112 -15.89 -5.24 4.82
C CYS A 112 -15.16 -4.02 4.26
N SER A 113 -14.16 -3.44 4.94
CA SER A 113 -13.51 -2.23 4.45
C SER A 113 -12.75 -2.51 3.14
N PRO A 114 -13.05 -1.81 2.03
CA PRO A 114 -12.39 -2.03 0.75
C PRO A 114 -10.87 -1.79 0.83
N PHE A 115 -10.46 -0.78 1.60
CA PHE A 115 -9.06 -0.44 1.82
C PHE A 115 -8.30 -1.51 2.59
N LEU A 116 -8.91 -2.08 3.64
CA LEU A 116 -8.27 -3.16 4.41
C LEU A 116 -8.24 -4.47 3.64
N GLN A 117 -9.26 -4.76 2.83
CA GLN A 117 -9.29 -5.94 1.97
C GLN A 117 -8.17 -5.89 0.94
N TRP A 118 -7.97 -4.72 0.30
CA TRP A 118 -6.86 -4.49 -0.62
C TRP A 118 -5.50 -4.79 0.03
N TYR A 119 -5.19 -4.11 1.13
CA TYR A 119 -3.88 -4.25 1.79
C TYR A 119 -3.72 -5.57 2.56
N GLY A 120 -4.81 -6.20 2.98
CA GLY A 120 -4.82 -7.58 3.48
C GLY A 120 -4.45 -8.61 2.42
N GLY A 121 -4.70 -8.26 1.16
CA GLY A 121 -4.37 -9.07 -0.01
C GLY A 121 -2.97 -8.82 -0.59
N GLU A 122 -2.19 -7.90 -0.03
CA GLU A 122 -0.89 -7.51 -0.56
C GLU A 122 0.26 -7.99 0.34
N ALA A 123 1.33 -8.53 -0.23
CA ALA A 123 2.57 -8.90 0.47
C ALA A 123 3.39 -7.67 0.93
N ARG A 124 2.76 -6.82 1.75
CA ARG A 124 3.30 -5.59 2.33
C ARG A 124 2.98 -5.43 3.83
N MET A 125 3.69 -4.51 4.48
CA MET A 125 3.66 -4.28 5.93
C MET A 125 2.37 -3.63 6.47
N TYR A 126 1.46 -3.19 5.61
CA TYR A 126 0.31 -2.37 6.02
C TYR A 126 -0.65 -3.09 6.96
N SER A 127 -0.93 -4.39 6.75
CA SER A 127 -1.77 -5.17 7.67
C SER A 127 -1.11 -5.39 9.04
N LEU A 128 0.21 -5.55 9.07
CA LEU A 128 0.98 -5.60 10.33
C LEU A 128 0.94 -4.24 11.03
N LEU A 129 1.04 -3.14 10.29
CA LEU A 129 0.93 -1.78 10.83
C LEU A 129 -0.44 -1.54 11.46
N VAL A 130 -1.53 -2.00 10.83
CA VAL A 130 -2.89 -1.95 11.39
C VAL A 130 -2.96 -2.72 12.71
N LEU A 131 -2.46 -3.96 12.74
CA LEU A 131 -2.46 -4.80 13.93
C LEU A 131 -1.72 -4.14 15.09
N VAL A 132 -0.49 -3.69 14.87
CA VAL A 132 0.34 -3.06 15.90
C VAL A 132 -0.25 -1.73 16.35
N THR A 133 -0.86 -0.97 15.44
CA THR A 133 -1.60 0.24 15.79
C THR A 133 -2.80 -0.05 16.67
N LEU A 134 -3.58 -1.10 16.40
CA LEU A 134 -4.71 -1.50 17.22
C LEU A 134 -4.27 -1.97 18.62
N VAL A 135 -3.18 -2.73 18.71
CA VAL A 135 -2.60 -3.14 20.00
C VAL A 135 -2.13 -1.91 20.79
N SER A 136 -1.44 -0.98 20.13
CA SER A 136 -1.02 0.30 20.72
C SER A 136 -2.22 1.12 21.21
N GLN A 137 -3.26 1.27 20.39
CA GLN A 137 -4.51 1.96 20.76
C GLN A 137 -5.21 1.31 21.95
N LEU A 138 -5.31 -0.03 21.98
CA LEU A 138 -5.93 -0.77 23.07
C LEU A 138 -5.20 -0.54 24.39
N ALA A 139 -3.86 -0.63 24.37
CA ALA A 139 -3.01 -0.40 25.54
C ALA A 139 -3.05 1.07 25.99
N PHE A 140 -2.96 2.01 25.04
CA PHE A 140 -2.97 3.45 25.33
C PHE A 140 -4.33 3.92 25.89
N LEU A 141 -5.45 3.38 25.39
CA LEU A 141 -6.76 3.58 26.02
C LEU A 141 -6.77 3.08 27.47
N GLY A 142 -6.11 1.94 27.74
CA GLY A 142 -5.88 1.46 29.10
C GLY A 142 -5.10 2.44 29.98
N VAL A 143 -4.04 3.06 29.44
CA VAL A 143 -3.25 4.10 30.10
C VAL A 143 -4.12 5.31 30.45
N VAL A 144 -4.87 5.84 29.48
CA VAL A 144 -5.68 7.05 29.66
C VAL A 144 -6.88 6.84 30.58
N GLN A 145 -7.48 5.64 30.57
CA GLN A 145 -8.65 5.31 31.38
C GLN A 145 -8.30 4.86 32.80
N THR A 146 -7.28 4.01 32.96
CA THR A 146 -6.99 3.34 34.24
C THR A 146 -5.65 3.69 34.85
N GLY A 147 -4.68 4.17 34.07
CA GLY A 147 -3.34 4.50 34.55
C GLY A 147 -2.52 3.31 35.07
N ARG A 148 -2.97 2.07 34.86
CA ARG A 148 -2.28 0.86 35.36
C ARG A 148 -0.94 0.64 34.67
N TRP A 149 0.05 0.18 35.43
CA TRP A 149 1.40 -0.09 34.91
C TRP A 149 1.41 -1.16 33.81
N THR A 150 0.52 -2.15 33.87
CA THR A 150 0.40 -3.19 32.83
C THR A 150 -0.02 -2.60 31.47
N ALA A 151 -0.82 -1.54 31.47
CA ALA A 151 -1.18 -0.82 30.24
C ALA A 151 0.02 -0.06 29.67
N TRP A 152 0.88 0.51 30.52
CA TRP A 152 2.13 1.12 30.10
C TRP A 152 3.11 0.12 29.49
N VAL A 153 3.23 -1.08 30.07
CA VAL A 153 4.10 -2.13 29.51
C VAL A 153 3.60 -2.59 28.14
N GLY A 154 2.30 -2.87 28.02
CA GLY A 154 1.70 -3.22 26.72
C GLY A 154 1.87 -2.11 25.69
N TYR A 155 1.73 -0.84 26.11
CA TYR A 155 1.93 0.31 25.25
C TYR A 155 3.40 0.45 24.81
N ALA A 156 4.35 0.32 25.74
CA ALA A 156 5.78 0.40 25.46
C ALA A 156 6.23 -0.70 24.48
N ALA A 157 5.77 -1.94 24.68
CA ALA A 157 6.05 -3.05 23.78
C ALA A 157 5.50 -2.78 22.36
N ALA A 158 4.24 -2.35 22.24
CA ALA A 158 3.64 -2.00 20.96
C ALA A 158 4.36 -0.82 20.28
N ALA A 159 4.83 0.15 21.08
CA ALA A 159 5.57 1.31 20.58
C ALA A 159 6.91 0.91 19.95
N VAL A 160 7.68 0.05 20.64
CA VAL A 160 8.95 -0.49 20.13
C VAL A 160 8.71 -1.31 18.87
N VAL A 161 7.73 -2.22 18.88
CA VAL A 161 7.42 -3.03 17.69
C VAL A 161 7.02 -2.14 16.52
N GLY A 162 6.16 -1.15 16.75
CA GLY A 162 5.60 -0.31 15.68
C GLY A 162 6.63 0.53 14.92
N VAL A 163 7.66 1.06 15.60
CA VAL A 163 8.75 1.80 14.91
C VAL A 163 9.61 0.91 14.01
N TYR A 164 9.59 -0.40 14.24
CA TYR A 164 10.25 -1.40 13.40
C TYR A 164 9.35 -1.95 12.28
N VAL A 165 8.04 -1.65 12.28
CA VAL A 165 7.09 -2.01 11.22
C VAL A 165 7.01 -0.96 10.12
N HIS A 166 6.93 0.32 10.49
CA HIS A 166 6.86 1.41 9.52
C HIS A 166 7.32 2.75 10.13
N TYR A 167 8.11 3.54 9.40
CA TYR A 167 8.58 4.86 9.87
C TYR A 167 7.43 5.79 10.32
N PHE A 168 6.32 5.82 9.57
CA PHE A 168 5.17 6.67 9.88
C PHE A 168 4.37 6.27 11.13
N PHE A 169 4.68 5.14 11.75
CA PHE A 169 4.15 4.83 13.07
C PHE A 169 4.58 5.87 14.12
N VAL A 170 5.67 6.61 13.88
CA VAL A 170 6.07 7.76 14.71
C VAL A 170 4.96 8.80 14.85
N PHE A 171 4.14 9.02 13.82
CA PHE A 171 3.02 9.98 13.89
C PHE A 171 1.92 9.52 14.87
N VAL A 172 1.73 8.21 15.01
CA VAL A 172 0.84 7.63 16.04
C VAL A 172 1.41 7.91 17.44
N LEU A 173 2.71 7.68 17.64
CA LEU A 173 3.39 7.91 18.92
C LEU A 173 3.39 9.40 19.31
N VAL A 174 3.68 10.30 18.36
CA VAL A 174 3.60 11.75 18.59
C VAL A 174 2.18 12.14 18.97
N THR A 175 1.17 11.62 18.28
CA THR A 175 -0.24 11.87 18.63
C THR A 175 -0.55 11.44 20.06
N GLN A 176 -0.11 10.26 20.48
CA GLN A 176 -0.30 9.75 21.85
C GLN A 176 0.47 10.57 22.90
N GLY A 177 1.69 11.00 22.59
CA GLY A 177 2.49 11.90 23.44
C GLY A 177 1.83 13.27 23.62
N LEU A 178 1.43 13.91 22.51
CA LEU A 178 0.69 15.18 22.52
C LEU A 178 -0.62 15.05 23.30
N PHE A 179 -1.32 13.92 23.17
CA PHE A 179 -2.55 13.67 23.90
C PHE A 179 -2.33 13.57 25.42
N VAL A 180 -1.26 12.90 25.87
CA VAL A 180 -0.88 12.87 27.29
C VAL A 180 -0.50 14.27 27.80
N LEU A 181 0.27 15.03 27.02
CA LEU A 181 0.64 16.41 27.39
C LEU A 181 -0.59 17.32 27.48
N PHE A 182 -1.51 17.23 26.52
CA PHE A 182 -2.76 17.99 26.54
C PHE A 182 -3.63 17.66 27.78
N LEU A 183 -3.67 16.38 28.16
CA LEU A 183 -4.42 15.91 29.33
C LEU A 183 -3.61 15.82 30.62
N TRP A 184 -2.39 16.36 30.68
CA TRP A 184 -1.47 16.20 31.82
C TRP A 184 -2.07 16.54 33.19
N ARG A 185 -2.89 17.61 33.27
CA ARG A 185 -3.60 18.02 34.49
C ARG A 185 -4.75 17.09 34.88
N ARG A 186 -5.20 16.23 33.98
CA ARG A 186 -6.33 15.29 34.14
C ARG A 186 -5.89 13.82 34.20
N LEU A 187 -4.58 13.57 34.18
CA LEU A 187 -3.95 12.26 34.28
C LEU A 187 -3.12 12.17 35.57
N PRO A 188 -2.74 10.95 36.03
CA PRO A 188 -1.81 10.81 37.14
C PRO A 188 -0.50 11.56 36.88
N ARG A 189 0.11 12.13 37.94
CA ARG A 189 1.39 12.88 37.82
C ARG A 189 2.52 12.04 37.21
N THR A 190 2.43 10.72 37.31
CA THR A 190 3.38 9.76 36.73
C THR A 190 3.21 9.57 35.22
N ALA A 191 2.12 10.03 34.61
CA ALA A 191 1.83 9.76 33.20
C ALA A 191 2.81 10.44 32.24
N VAL A 192 3.19 11.70 32.51
CA VAL A 192 4.16 12.43 31.68
C VAL A 192 5.56 11.82 31.80
N PRO A 193 6.11 11.56 33.02
CA PRO A 193 7.37 10.83 33.16
C PRO A 193 7.34 9.43 32.54
N ALA A 194 6.25 8.68 32.68
CA ALA A 194 6.11 7.36 32.06
C ALA A 194 6.13 7.45 30.53
N MET A 195 5.44 8.44 29.94
CA MET A 195 5.49 8.68 28.49
C MET A 195 6.91 9.04 28.03
N ALA A 196 7.61 9.90 28.78
CA ALA A 196 9.01 10.22 28.49
C ALA A 196 9.91 8.98 28.57
N GLY A 197 9.69 8.10 29.55
CA GLY A 197 10.38 6.81 29.66
C GLY A 197 10.11 5.89 28.45
N VAL A 198 8.87 5.82 27.96
CA VAL A 198 8.54 5.07 26.74
C VAL A 198 9.22 5.70 25.52
N ALA A 199 9.21 7.02 25.38
CA ALA A 199 9.91 7.70 24.27
C ALA A 199 11.43 7.43 24.30
N ALA A 200 12.04 7.46 25.48
CA ALA A 200 13.45 7.11 25.66
C ALA A 200 13.73 5.65 25.31
N LEU A 201 12.86 4.71 25.72
CA LEU A 201 12.97 3.30 25.36
C LEU A 201 12.86 3.09 23.85
N VAL A 202 11.89 3.72 23.19
CA VAL A 202 11.71 3.64 21.73
C VAL A 202 12.94 4.19 21.02
N GLY A 203 13.44 5.36 21.46
CA GLY A 203 14.68 5.94 20.94
C GLY A 203 15.86 4.98 21.09
N ALA A 204 16.11 4.47 22.29
CA ALA A 204 17.19 3.54 22.56
C ALA A 204 17.06 2.23 21.75
N ALA A 205 15.85 1.69 21.62
CA ALA A 205 15.59 0.48 20.84
C ALA A 205 15.79 0.70 19.35
N TYR A 206 15.54 1.91 18.83
CA TYR A 206 15.65 2.25 17.41
C TYR A 206 17.06 2.67 16.99
N VAL A 207 17.91 3.13 17.93
CA VAL A 207 19.30 3.56 17.67
C VAL A 207 20.11 2.53 16.86
N PRO A 208 20.11 1.22 17.17
CA PRO A 208 20.88 0.25 16.40
C PRO A 208 20.50 0.22 14.92
N TRP A 209 19.19 0.22 14.60
CA TRP A 209 18.73 0.29 13.22
C TRP A 209 19.10 1.61 12.56
N PHE A 210 18.94 2.73 13.27
CA PHE A 210 19.31 4.04 12.73
C PHE A 210 20.79 4.11 12.35
N LEU A 211 21.69 3.59 13.20
CA LEU A 211 23.12 3.55 12.91
C LEU A 211 23.43 2.62 11.72
N PHE A 212 22.77 1.46 11.66
CA PHE A 212 22.91 0.53 10.53
C PHE A 212 22.43 1.15 9.21
N PHE A 213 21.26 1.78 9.22
CA PHE A 213 20.70 2.54 8.11
C PHE A 213 21.70 3.59 7.62
N ARG A 214 22.18 4.47 8.53
CA ARG A 214 23.14 5.53 8.20
C ARG A 214 24.47 5.02 7.63
N ALA A 215 24.90 3.82 8.02
CA ALA A 215 26.14 3.22 7.55
C ALA A 215 26.01 2.53 6.17
N ASN A 216 24.80 2.08 5.80
CA ASN A 216 24.58 1.26 4.60
C ASN A 216 23.71 1.95 3.54
N GLY A 217 23.06 3.08 3.84
CA GLY A 217 22.20 3.78 2.90
C GLY A 217 21.76 5.17 3.32
N SER A 218 21.19 5.91 2.36
CA SER A 218 20.59 7.25 2.54
C SER A 218 19.11 7.29 2.12
N ALA A 219 18.62 6.22 1.47
CA ALA A 219 17.34 6.16 0.79
C ALA A 219 17.09 7.29 -0.22
N SER A 220 18.11 8.06 -0.65
CA SER A 220 17.88 9.23 -1.53
C SER A 220 17.45 8.84 -2.94
N GLU A 221 17.99 7.73 -3.46
CA GLU A 221 17.82 7.34 -4.86
C GLU A 221 16.63 6.39 -5.13
N THR A 222 16.04 5.77 -4.10
CA THR A 222 14.95 4.79 -4.24
C THR A 222 13.57 5.34 -3.88
N ARG A 223 13.49 6.64 -3.58
CA ARG A 223 12.23 7.30 -3.21
C ARG A 223 11.38 7.53 -4.46
N PRO A 224 10.06 7.27 -4.40
CA PRO A 224 9.16 7.71 -5.45
C PRO A 224 9.19 9.24 -5.57
N SER A 225 9.32 9.75 -6.80
CA SER A 225 9.21 11.18 -7.08
C SER A 225 7.74 11.60 -7.03
N LEU A 226 7.29 12.04 -5.86
CA LEU A 226 5.91 12.48 -5.64
C LEU A 226 5.80 14.00 -5.75
N PRO A 227 4.70 14.52 -6.32
CA PRO A 227 4.42 15.95 -6.28
C PRO A 227 4.14 16.41 -4.85
N GLU A 228 4.27 17.71 -4.61
CA GLU A 228 3.84 18.31 -3.34
C GLU A 228 2.35 18.00 -3.09
N PRO A 229 1.99 17.52 -1.88
CA PRO A 229 0.63 17.12 -1.63
C PRO A 229 -0.32 18.31 -1.65
N SER A 230 -1.55 18.10 -2.09
CA SER A 230 -2.60 19.10 -2.12
C SER A 230 -3.66 18.83 -1.05
N SER A 231 -4.57 19.78 -0.84
CA SER A 231 -5.76 19.53 0.00
C SER A 231 -6.64 18.41 -0.55
N ILE A 232 -6.58 18.14 -1.86
CA ILE A 232 -7.26 17.02 -2.50
C ILE A 232 -6.66 15.71 -2.01
N ASP A 233 -5.33 15.60 -1.93
CA ASP A 233 -4.65 14.40 -1.43
C ASP A 233 -5.01 14.11 0.02
N LEU A 234 -5.09 15.16 0.86
CA LEU A 234 -5.56 15.03 2.24
C LEU A 234 -6.99 14.49 2.32
N ALA A 235 -7.91 15.00 1.50
CA ALA A 235 -9.28 14.49 1.44
C ALA A 235 -9.33 13.06 0.87
N ASN A 236 -8.45 12.75 -0.08
CA ASN A 236 -8.36 11.45 -0.75
C ASN A 236 -7.96 10.33 0.20
N VAL A 237 -7.12 10.60 1.20
CA VAL A 237 -6.83 9.64 2.29
C VAL A 237 -8.12 9.15 2.94
N TYR A 238 -8.99 10.07 3.35
CA TYR A 238 -10.25 9.71 4.02
C TYR A 238 -11.28 9.12 3.06
N SER A 239 -11.30 9.58 1.81
CA SER A 239 -12.12 8.99 0.74
C SER A 239 -11.78 7.51 0.56
N GLN A 240 -10.50 7.21 0.33
CA GLN A 240 -10.04 5.84 0.11
C GLN A 240 -10.20 4.95 1.35
N PHE A 241 -10.06 5.50 2.55
CA PHE A 241 -10.35 4.77 3.79
C PHE A 241 -11.79 4.29 3.90
N LEU A 242 -12.76 5.10 3.45
CA LEU A 242 -14.18 4.79 3.58
C LEU A 242 -14.73 4.03 2.37
N PHE A 243 -14.25 4.37 1.17
CA PHE A 243 -14.82 3.93 -0.10
C PHE A 243 -13.86 3.05 -0.92
N GLY A 244 -12.59 2.95 -0.54
CA GLY A 244 -11.60 2.19 -1.29
C GLY A 244 -11.01 2.97 -2.46
N PHE A 245 -10.23 2.29 -3.27
CA PHE A 245 -9.81 2.80 -4.57
C PHE A 245 -11.01 2.75 -5.52
N GLN A 246 -11.25 3.84 -6.23
CA GLN A 246 -12.39 4.01 -7.14
C GLN A 246 -11.89 4.67 -8.42
N SER A 247 -12.63 4.54 -9.51
CA SER A 247 -12.31 5.23 -10.77
C SER A 247 -12.32 6.75 -10.58
N ASP A 248 -11.57 7.47 -11.42
CA ASP A 248 -11.39 8.92 -11.30
C ASP A 248 -12.72 9.69 -11.25
N ALA A 249 -13.70 9.28 -12.06
CA ALA A 249 -15.03 9.89 -12.07
C ALA A 249 -15.76 9.75 -10.73
N ILE A 250 -15.73 8.55 -10.12
CA ILE A 250 -16.35 8.30 -8.83
C ILE A 250 -15.58 9.02 -7.73
N ASN A 251 -14.25 8.95 -7.75
CA ASN A 251 -13.41 9.59 -6.75
C ASN A 251 -13.57 11.12 -6.78
N ALA A 252 -13.69 11.73 -7.95
CA ALA A 252 -13.96 13.17 -8.08
C ALA A 252 -15.29 13.58 -7.41
N ILE A 253 -16.35 12.78 -7.55
CA ILE A 253 -17.65 13.02 -6.89
C ILE A 253 -17.53 12.89 -5.36
N LEU A 254 -16.85 11.83 -4.90
CA LEU A 254 -16.63 11.58 -3.46
C LEU A 254 -15.81 12.71 -2.83
N LEU A 255 -14.72 13.11 -3.48
CA LEU A 255 -13.87 14.22 -3.07
C LEU A 255 -14.68 15.52 -3.04
N SER A 256 -15.43 15.83 -4.10
CA SER A 256 -16.26 17.05 -4.17
C SER A 256 -17.33 17.14 -3.07
N SER A 257 -17.66 16.01 -2.44
CA SER A 257 -18.62 15.94 -1.34
C SER A 257 -18.02 16.31 0.04
N TRP A 258 -16.72 16.57 0.14
CA TRP A 258 -16.05 16.89 1.40
C TRP A 258 -16.66 18.08 2.18
N PRO A 259 -17.16 19.17 1.55
CA PRO A 259 -17.76 20.27 2.29
C PRO A 259 -19.04 19.83 3.02
N LEU A 260 -19.81 18.92 2.43
CA LEU A 260 -21.02 18.37 3.07
C LEU A 260 -20.67 17.54 4.31
N LEU A 261 -19.56 16.78 4.26
CA LEU A 261 -19.06 16.04 5.41
C LEU A 261 -18.60 16.97 6.53
N VAL A 262 -17.93 18.07 6.20
CA VAL A 262 -17.54 19.11 7.17
C VAL A 262 -18.77 19.78 7.78
N LEU A 263 -19.76 20.16 6.97
CA LEU A 263 -21.01 20.74 7.47
C LEU A 263 -21.77 19.76 8.37
N ALA A 264 -21.86 18.48 8.00
CA ALA A 264 -22.46 17.45 8.83
C ALA A 264 -21.69 17.26 10.15
N ALA A 265 -20.35 17.27 10.11
CA ALA A 265 -19.51 17.21 11.30
C ALA A 265 -19.72 18.44 12.20
N LEU A 266 -19.74 19.66 11.66
CA LEU A 266 -20.00 20.87 12.41
C LEU A 266 -21.40 20.89 13.02
N ALA A 267 -22.44 20.53 12.24
CA ALA A 267 -23.81 20.43 12.72
C ALA A 267 -23.99 19.37 13.82
N SER A 268 -23.09 18.38 13.85
CA SER A 268 -23.06 17.35 14.88
C SER A 268 -22.42 17.77 16.19
N VAL A 269 -21.62 18.84 16.19
CA VAL A 269 -20.94 19.34 17.39
C VAL A 269 -21.98 19.96 18.32
N ARG A 270 -22.32 19.22 19.38
CA ARG A 270 -23.17 19.73 20.46
C ARG A 270 -22.35 20.60 21.40
N VAL A 271 -22.53 21.92 21.30
CA VAL A 271 -21.88 22.90 22.18
C VAL A 271 -22.19 22.58 23.65
N GLY A 272 -21.15 22.50 24.49
CA GLY A 272 -21.26 22.23 25.93
C GLY A 272 -21.16 20.75 26.35
N VAL A 273 -21.13 19.80 25.41
CA VAL A 273 -20.93 18.38 25.75
C VAL A 273 -19.44 18.08 25.90
N ARG A 274 -19.03 17.58 27.07
CA ARG A 274 -17.64 17.12 27.30
C ARG A 274 -17.42 15.77 26.64
N LEU A 275 -16.44 15.70 25.74
CA LEU A 275 -16.00 14.44 25.15
C LEU A 275 -15.32 13.55 26.20
N GLU A 276 -15.71 12.28 26.23
CA GLU A 276 -15.00 11.25 27.00
C GLU A 276 -13.56 11.13 26.49
N LYS A 277 -12.60 10.90 27.40
CA LYS A 277 -11.17 10.82 27.05
C LYS A 277 -10.89 9.81 25.92
N ALA A 278 -11.59 8.68 25.92
CA ALA A 278 -11.43 7.66 24.90
C ALA A 278 -11.93 8.12 23.52
N THR A 279 -13.06 8.83 23.46
CA THR A 279 -13.58 9.40 22.20
C THR A 279 -12.68 10.53 21.71
N ALA A 280 -12.20 11.39 22.61
CA ALA A 280 -11.25 12.46 22.27
C ALA A 280 -9.92 11.89 21.73
N TYR A 281 -9.44 10.78 22.30
CA TYR A 281 -8.25 10.10 21.78
C TYR A 281 -8.49 9.54 20.38
N LEU A 282 -9.62 8.87 20.12
CA LEU A 282 -9.89 8.33 18.78
C LEU A 282 -10.02 9.42 17.72
N LEU A 283 -10.58 10.58 18.07
CA LEU A 283 -10.55 11.76 17.20
C LEU A 283 -9.11 12.19 16.91
N ALA A 284 -8.25 12.29 17.94
CA ALA A 284 -6.85 12.60 17.74
C ALA A 284 -6.15 11.54 16.86
N ALA A 285 -6.37 10.26 17.12
CA ALA A 285 -5.78 9.14 16.39
C ALA A 285 -6.25 9.03 14.93
N ALA A 286 -7.47 9.51 14.62
CA ALA A 286 -8.00 9.52 13.27
C ALA A 286 -7.44 10.66 12.41
N PHE A 287 -7.17 11.83 13.01
CA PHE A 287 -6.83 13.04 12.24
C PHE A 287 -5.39 13.53 12.44
N VAL A 288 -4.85 13.50 13.66
CA VAL A 288 -3.53 14.07 13.97
C VAL A 288 -2.39 13.35 13.24
N PRO A 289 -2.32 12.00 13.15
CA PRO A 289 -1.26 11.35 12.40
C PRO A 289 -1.22 11.76 10.92
N VAL A 290 -2.40 11.86 10.30
CA VAL A 290 -2.56 12.27 8.90
C VAL A 290 -2.16 13.72 8.71
N LEU A 291 -2.59 14.62 9.60
CA LEU A 291 -2.22 16.04 9.55
C LEU A 291 -0.73 16.28 9.78
N LEU A 292 -0.12 15.53 10.70
CA LEU A 292 1.33 15.60 10.93
C LEU A 292 2.09 15.10 9.70
N ALA A 293 1.68 13.98 9.12
CA ALA A 293 2.28 13.47 7.89
C ALA A 293 2.14 14.45 6.72
N PHE A 294 0.96 15.06 6.56
CA PHE A 294 0.70 16.07 5.55
C PHE A 294 1.62 17.29 5.71
N ALA A 295 1.69 17.84 6.93
CA ALA A 295 2.57 18.97 7.23
C ALA A 295 4.05 18.63 7.01
N VAL A 296 4.52 17.47 7.48
CA VAL A 296 5.92 17.04 7.28
C VAL A 296 6.22 16.78 5.81
N SER A 297 5.28 16.21 5.06
CA SER A 297 5.43 15.97 3.62
C SER A 297 5.54 17.29 2.83
N HIS A 298 4.88 18.35 3.28
CA HIS A 298 5.04 19.68 2.70
C HIS A 298 6.34 20.38 3.08
N LEU A 299 6.79 20.20 4.34
CA LEU A 299 7.91 20.96 4.89
C LEU A 299 9.28 20.32 4.63
N VAL A 300 9.33 19.01 4.41
CA VAL A 300 10.57 18.25 4.32
C VAL A 300 10.76 17.69 2.93
N THR A 301 9.95 16.70 2.55
CA THR A 301 9.99 16.03 1.24
C THR A 301 8.63 15.41 0.94
N PRO A 302 8.12 15.47 -0.29
CA PRO A 302 6.87 14.82 -0.66
C PRO A 302 6.91 13.30 -0.46
N PHE A 303 6.00 12.77 0.36
CA PHE A 303 5.79 11.32 0.54
C PHE A 303 4.32 10.95 0.76
N PHE A 304 3.40 11.90 0.70
CA PHE A 304 2.05 11.72 1.24
C PHE A 304 1.18 10.81 0.36
N LEU A 305 0.95 9.58 0.82
CA LEU A 305 0.06 8.60 0.20
C LEU A 305 -0.90 8.00 1.24
N SER A 306 -2.10 7.61 0.82
CA SER A 306 -3.13 7.02 1.69
C SER A 306 -2.67 5.76 2.42
N ARG A 307 -1.95 4.88 1.73
CA ARG A 307 -1.41 3.62 2.28
C ARG A 307 -0.52 3.81 3.49
N TYR A 308 0.28 4.87 3.48
CA TYR A 308 1.15 5.25 4.58
C TYR A 308 0.38 5.69 5.81
N MET A 309 -0.85 6.18 5.62
CA MET A 309 -1.72 6.71 6.65
C MET A 309 -2.66 5.66 7.25
N VAL A 310 -2.58 4.40 6.80
CA VAL A 310 -3.52 3.31 7.18
C VAL A 310 -3.67 3.12 8.70
N ALA A 311 -2.67 3.52 9.49
CA ALA A 311 -2.74 3.51 10.95
C ALA A 311 -3.91 4.34 11.53
N ALA A 312 -4.38 5.37 10.81
CA ALA A 312 -5.50 6.21 11.22
C ALA A 312 -6.88 5.60 10.93
N LEU A 313 -6.97 4.67 9.96
CA LEU A 313 -8.23 4.10 9.48
C LEU A 313 -9.08 3.45 10.59
N PRO A 314 -8.55 2.60 11.50
CA PRO A 314 -9.38 1.99 12.53
C PRO A 314 -10.00 3.02 13.47
N ALA A 315 -9.27 4.07 13.81
CA ALA A 315 -9.77 5.15 14.65
C ALA A 315 -10.87 5.95 13.93
N LEU A 316 -10.70 6.23 12.63
CA LEU A 316 -11.71 6.89 11.80
C LEU A 316 -13.04 6.13 11.81
N LEU A 317 -13.01 4.80 11.56
CA LEU A 317 -14.22 3.97 11.57
C LEU A 317 -14.94 4.03 12.94
N LEU A 318 -14.18 3.97 14.03
CA LEU A 318 -14.75 4.06 15.38
C LEU A 318 -15.31 5.45 15.69
N VAL A 319 -14.71 6.53 15.20
CA VAL A 319 -15.23 7.89 15.33
C VAL A 319 -16.56 8.03 14.61
N VAL A 320 -16.64 7.58 13.35
CA VAL A 320 -17.88 7.60 12.54
C VAL A 320 -18.99 6.84 13.27
N LEU A 321 -18.71 5.63 13.74
CA LEU A 321 -19.70 4.79 14.42
C LEU A 321 -20.06 5.31 15.82
N ARG A 322 -19.11 5.92 16.52
CA ARG A 322 -19.39 6.61 17.79
C ARG A 322 -20.37 7.75 17.57
N PHE A 323 -20.18 8.51 16.50
CA PHE A 323 -21.11 9.57 16.12
C PHE A 323 -22.50 9.01 15.78
N LEU A 324 -22.60 8.01 14.90
CA LEU A 324 -23.87 7.38 14.54
C LEU A 324 -24.61 6.82 15.75
N SER A 325 -23.88 6.22 16.71
CA SER A 325 -24.46 5.66 17.93
C SER A 325 -25.12 6.69 18.86
N GLY A 326 -24.78 7.98 18.71
CA GLY A 326 -25.33 9.09 19.47
C GLY A 326 -26.57 9.75 18.85
N LEU A 327 -26.98 9.32 17.65
CA LEU A 327 -28.17 9.81 16.96
C LEU A 327 -29.45 9.11 17.45
N THR A 328 -30.61 9.61 17.03
CA THR A 328 -31.89 8.94 17.32
C THR A 328 -31.92 7.57 16.67
N ARG A 329 -32.57 6.59 17.31
CA ARG A 329 -32.60 5.20 16.82
C ARG A 329 -32.96 5.02 15.33
N PRO A 330 -34.00 5.69 14.76
CA PRO A 330 -34.31 5.50 13.34
C PRO A 330 -33.21 6.08 12.44
N VAL A 331 -32.70 7.26 12.74
CA VAL A 331 -31.62 7.91 11.97
C VAL A 331 -30.33 7.11 12.05
N ALA A 332 -29.94 6.68 13.26
CA ALA A 332 -28.76 5.87 13.48
C ALA A 332 -28.81 4.54 12.71
N ARG A 333 -29.97 3.87 12.68
CA ARG A 333 -30.16 2.63 11.90
C ARG A 333 -30.09 2.86 10.41
N ALA A 334 -30.75 3.90 9.89
CA ALA A 334 -30.72 4.23 8.48
C ALA A 334 -29.28 4.53 8.02
N LEU A 335 -28.58 5.43 8.72
CA LEU A 335 -27.20 5.79 8.37
C LEU A 335 -26.22 4.63 8.55
N ALA A 336 -26.39 3.78 9.57
CA ALA A 336 -25.60 2.57 9.72
C ALA A 336 -25.84 1.57 8.57
N ALA A 337 -27.09 1.37 8.16
CA ALA A 337 -27.42 0.53 7.01
C ALA A 337 -26.80 1.11 5.73
N THR A 338 -26.93 2.42 5.49
CA THR A 338 -26.29 3.11 4.35
C THR A 338 -24.77 2.94 4.37
N LEU A 339 -24.12 3.16 5.52
CA LEU A 339 -22.68 2.96 5.67
C LEU A 339 -22.27 1.54 5.29
N LEU A 340 -22.97 0.52 5.81
CA LEU A 340 -22.66 -0.87 5.49
C LEU A 340 -22.86 -1.17 4.00
N VAL A 341 -23.98 -0.72 3.42
CA VAL A 341 -24.27 -0.92 1.98
C VAL A 341 -23.19 -0.25 1.13
N VAL A 342 -22.81 0.99 1.44
CA VAL A 342 -21.78 1.73 0.70
C VAL A 342 -20.41 1.07 0.86
N THR A 343 -20.04 0.61 2.05
CA THR A 343 -18.78 -0.11 2.28
C THR A 343 -18.72 -1.43 1.50
N VAL A 344 -19.80 -2.22 1.51
CA VAL A 344 -19.87 -3.48 0.76
C VAL A 344 -19.86 -3.20 -0.75
N LEU A 345 -20.66 -2.23 -1.21
CA LEU A 345 -20.70 -1.86 -2.62
C LEU A 345 -19.34 -1.33 -3.09
N GLY A 346 -18.69 -0.47 -2.32
CA GLY A 346 -17.35 0.04 -2.62
C GLY A 346 -16.33 -1.08 -2.77
N THR A 347 -16.40 -2.11 -1.90
CA THR A 347 -15.55 -3.31 -2.00
C THR A 347 -15.84 -4.12 -3.26
N VAL A 348 -17.11 -4.34 -3.58
CA VAL A 348 -17.50 -5.09 -4.79
C VAL A 348 -17.09 -4.33 -6.05
N VAL A 349 -17.32 -3.01 -6.09
CA VAL A 349 -16.93 -2.16 -7.23
C VAL A 349 -15.42 -2.15 -7.39
N GLN A 350 -14.66 -1.97 -6.31
CA GLN A 350 -13.19 -1.99 -6.35
C GLN A 350 -12.66 -3.32 -6.90
N ALA A 351 -13.27 -4.44 -6.50
CA ALA A 351 -12.86 -5.77 -6.94
C ALA A 351 -13.31 -6.11 -8.38
N ALA A 352 -14.38 -5.48 -8.88
CA ALA A 352 -14.96 -5.82 -10.19
C ALA A 352 -14.57 -4.84 -11.30
N ASN A 353 -14.24 -3.60 -10.97
CA ASN A 353 -13.99 -2.56 -11.96
C ASN A 353 -12.52 -2.60 -12.44
N PRO A 354 -12.26 -2.81 -13.75
CA PRO A 354 -10.92 -2.81 -14.32
C PRO A 354 -10.21 -1.46 -14.25
N ASP A 355 -10.96 -0.35 -14.16
CA ASP A 355 -10.40 1.00 -14.05
C ASP A 355 -10.01 1.35 -12.60
N THR A 356 -10.16 0.42 -11.67
CA THR A 356 -9.72 0.65 -10.30
C THR A 356 -8.20 0.55 -10.25
N PRO A 357 -7.49 1.62 -9.86
CA PRO A 357 -6.06 1.71 -10.12
C PRO A 357 -5.24 0.59 -9.46
N VAL A 358 -4.19 0.17 -10.19
CA VAL A 358 -3.19 -0.87 -9.89
C VAL A 358 -3.67 -2.31 -10.13
N ASP A 359 -3.89 -2.61 -11.40
CA ASP A 359 -4.13 -3.97 -11.89
C ASP A 359 -3.31 -4.21 -13.16
N GLU A 360 -2.02 -3.86 -13.14
CA GLU A 360 -1.14 -4.16 -14.27
C GLU A 360 -1.04 -5.67 -14.47
N ASP A 361 -1.50 -6.19 -15.60
CA ASP A 361 -1.50 -7.63 -15.87
C ASP A 361 -0.15 -8.11 -16.42
N TYR A 362 0.91 -8.03 -15.58
CA TYR A 362 2.23 -8.55 -15.90
C TYR A 362 2.22 -10.07 -16.17
N ARG A 363 1.22 -10.79 -15.64
CA ARG A 363 1.06 -12.22 -15.89
C ARG A 363 0.68 -12.45 -17.35
N ALA A 364 -0.29 -11.72 -17.87
CA ALA A 364 -0.66 -11.79 -19.29
C ALA A 364 0.49 -11.31 -20.19
N ALA A 365 1.17 -10.21 -19.80
CA ALA A 365 2.30 -9.68 -20.56
C ALA A 365 3.44 -10.69 -20.71
N ALA A 366 3.86 -11.29 -19.59
CA ALA A 366 4.93 -12.29 -19.59
C ALA A 366 4.56 -13.51 -20.43
N ARG A 367 3.34 -14.04 -20.30
CA ARG A 367 2.88 -15.22 -21.06
C ARG A 367 2.84 -14.98 -22.56
N LEU A 368 2.33 -13.82 -23.00
CA LEU A 368 2.31 -13.48 -24.42
C LEU A 368 3.71 -13.41 -25.01
N VAL A 369 4.66 -12.85 -24.26
CA VAL A 369 6.06 -12.81 -24.69
C VAL A 369 6.69 -14.22 -24.65
N GLU A 370 6.36 -15.04 -23.66
CA GLU A 370 6.89 -16.41 -23.53
C GLU A 370 6.39 -17.34 -24.65
N ASP A 371 5.14 -17.17 -25.09
CA ASP A 371 4.53 -17.98 -26.16
C ASP A 371 5.12 -17.66 -27.56
N ASP A 372 5.50 -16.39 -27.81
CA ASP A 372 5.90 -15.91 -29.13
C ASP A 372 7.42 -15.66 -29.28
N ALA A 373 8.13 -15.33 -28.21
CA ALA A 373 9.52 -14.87 -28.29
C ALA A 373 10.53 -16.01 -28.37
N THR A 374 11.55 -15.82 -29.21
CA THR A 374 12.66 -16.74 -29.41
C THR A 374 13.95 -16.24 -28.74
N PRO A 375 15.01 -17.07 -28.63
CA PRO A 375 16.32 -16.61 -28.16
C PRO A 375 16.94 -15.49 -29.01
N GLN A 376 16.42 -15.26 -30.23
CA GLN A 376 16.87 -14.18 -31.12
C GLN A 376 16.14 -12.86 -30.83
N ASP A 377 15.24 -12.82 -29.86
CA ASP A 377 14.46 -11.64 -29.52
C ASP A 377 14.92 -11.04 -28.19
N VAL A 378 14.52 -9.80 -27.94
CA VAL A 378 14.82 -9.09 -26.70
C VAL A 378 13.55 -8.46 -26.14
N VAL A 379 13.38 -8.56 -24.82
CA VAL A 379 12.28 -7.92 -24.08
C VAL A 379 12.83 -6.68 -23.41
N VAL A 380 12.17 -5.55 -23.62
CA VAL A 380 12.59 -4.26 -23.07
C VAL A 380 11.45 -3.63 -22.29
N LEU A 381 11.69 -3.35 -21.01
CA LEU A 381 10.75 -2.69 -20.11
C LEU A 381 11.06 -1.19 -20.03
N SER A 382 10.06 -0.33 -20.25
CA SER A 382 10.25 1.14 -20.27
C SER A 382 10.58 1.76 -18.91
N SER A 383 10.29 1.07 -17.81
CA SER A 383 10.55 1.55 -16.46
C SER A 383 11.35 0.49 -15.72
N PRO A 384 12.61 0.76 -15.31
CA PRO A 384 13.49 -0.33 -14.91
C PRO A 384 13.00 -1.20 -13.75
N PHE A 385 12.27 -0.63 -12.80
CA PHE A 385 11.71 -1.36 -11.66
C PHE A 385 10.56 -2.31 -12.03
N THR A 386 9.95 -2.19 -13.21
CA THR A 386 8.91 -3.13 -13.67
C THR A 386 9.48 -4.49 -14.08
N VAL A 387 10.82 -4.63 -14.10
CA VAL A 387 11.50 -5.92 -14.23
C VAL A 387 11.13 -6.91 -13.14
N TYR A 388 10.87 -6.43 -11.92
CA TYR A 388 10.52 -7.30 -10.80
C TYR A 388 9.19 -8.05 -11.02
N PRO A 389 8.06 -7.37 -11.30
CA PRO A 389 6.81 -8.08 -11.55
C PRO A 389 6.79 -8.84 -12.89
N PHE A 390 7.53 -8.38 -13.92
CA PHE A 390 7.61 -9.07 -15.20
C PHE A 390 8.37 -10.40 -15.09
N GLU A 391 9.61 -10.39 -14.58
CA GLU A 391 10.43 -11.62 -14.42
C GLU A 391 9.81 -12.62 -13.43
N TYR A 392 8.92 -12.19 -12.54
CA TYR A 392 8.19 -13.13 -11.68
C TYR A 392 7.34 -14.13 -12.47
N TYR A 393 6.81 -13.70 -13.62
CA TYR A 393 5.97 -14.53 -14.49
C TYR A 393 6.67 -15.03 -15.75
N TYR A 394 7.87 -14.51 -16.06
CA TYR A 394 8.57 -14.80 -17.30
C TYR A 394 9.74 -15.77 -17.08
N ASP A 395 9.67 -16.96 -17.68
CA ASP A 395 10.75 -17.95 -17.75
C ASP A 395 11.14 -18.27 -19.21
N GLY A 396 10.81 -17.35 -20.14
CA GLY A 396 11.03 -17.51 -21.56
C GLY A 396 12.48 -17.33 -22.00
N ALA A 397 12.74 -17.65 -23.27
CA ALA A 397 14.10 -17.72 -23.80
C ALA A 397 14.71 -16.36 -24.23
N ALA A 398 13.88 -15.34 -24.42
CA ALA A 398 14.35 -14.01 -24.81
C ALA A 398 14.98 -13.28 -23.63
N ARG A 399 16.03 -12.50 -23.91
CA ARG A 399 16.71 -11.74 -22.86
C ARG A 399 15.82 -10.58 -22.40
N VAL A 400 15.64 -10.44 -21.09
CA VAL A 400 14.96 -9.27 -20.49
C VAL A 400 15.97 -8.16 -20.18
N SER A 401 15.63 -6.94 -20.56
CA SER A 401 16.37 -5.72 -20.24
C SER A 401 15.40 -4.56 -19.96
N THR A 402 15.96 -3.43 -19.52
CA THR A 402 15.20 -2.21 -19.20
C THR A 402 15.69 -1.02 -20.00
N LEU A 403 14.87 0.03 -20.07
CA LEU A 403 15.26 1.36 -20.50
C LEU A 403 14.92 2.37 -19.39
N PRO A 404 15.88 3.14 -18.85
CA PRO A 404 17.32 3.01 -19.08
C PRO A 404 17.85 1.64 -18.65
N VAL A 405 18.99 1.21 -19.24
CA VAL A 405 19.60 -0.08 -18.91
C VAL A 405 20.03 -0.11 -17.44
N TRP A 406 19.52 -1.09 -16.69
CA TRP A 406 19.79 -1.24 -15.26
C TRP A 406 20.19 -2.68 -14.91
N ASP A 407 21.30 -2.83 -14.21
CA ASP A 407 21.85 -4.12 -13.79
C ASP A 407 21.36 -4.61 -12.42
N ARG A 408 20.55 -3.79 -11.73
CA ARG A 408 19.98 -4.06 -10.39
C ARG A 408 21.03 -4.15 -9.27
N GLN A 409 22.26 -3.70 -9.50
CA GLN A 409 23.30 -3.64 -8.46
C GLN A 409 23.32 -2.29 -7.76
N GLU A 410 23.09 -1.22 -8.53
CA GLU A 410 23.02 0.15 -8.02
C GLU A 410 21.59 0.70 -8.04
N ALA A 411 21.44 1.96 -7.64
CA ALA A 411 20.17 2.65 -7.76
C ALA A 411 19.68 2.71 -9.21
N THR A 412 18.37 2.80 -9.38
CA THR A 412 17.76 2.91 -10.72
C THR A 412 18.30 4.16 -11.43
N PRO A 413 18.87 4.03 -12.63
CA PRO A 413 19.40 5.17 -13.37
C PRO A 413 18.29 6.14 -13.77
N ALA A 414 18.59 7.44 -13.72
CA ALA A 414 17.71 8.46 -14.27
C ALA A 414 17.65 8.37 -15.80
N PHE A 415 16.49 8.71 -16.36
CA PHE A 415 16.31 8.73 -17.81
C PHE A 415 17.07 9.90 -18.46
N ASP A 416 17.83 9.59 -19.51
CA ASP A 416 18.52 10.56 -20.36
C ASP A 416 18.11 10.35 -21.83
N ALA A 417 17.34 11.30 -22.37
CA ALA A 417 16.86 11.27 -23.74
C ALA A 417 18.02 11.27 -24.77
N ALA A 418 19.17 11.87 -24.44
CA ALA A 418 20.33 11.90 -25.33
C ALA A 418 21.03 10.53 -25.40
N ALA A 419 20.97 9.74 -24.33
CA ALA A 419 21.55 8.41 -24.27
C ALA A 419 20.65 7.33 -24.88
N LEU A 420 19.34 7.59 -25.01
CA LEU A 420 18.35 6.62 -25.48
C LEU A 420 18.72 5.94 -26.81
N PRO A 421 19.12 6.65 -27.89
CA PRO A 421 19.46 5.99 -29.15
C PRO A 421 20.60 4.98 -29.02
N GLY A 422 21.66 5.35 -28.28
CA GLY A 422 22.81 4.47 -28.07
C GLY A 422 22.48 3.24 -27.23
N GLN A 423 21.60 3.39 -26.22
CA GLN A 423 21.12 2.27 -25.43
C GLN A 423 20.27 1.32 -26.29
N VAL A 424 19.33 1.85 -27.07
CA VAL A 424 18.48 1.05 -27.98
C VAL A 424 19.34 0.29 -28.99
N ASP A 425 20.31 0.96 -29.63
CA ASP A 425 21.22 0.33 -30.59
C ASP A 425 22.02 -0.82 -29.96
N SER A 426 22.44 -0.67 -28.70
CA SER A 426 23.12 -1.75 -27.97
C SER A 426 22.21 -2.92 -27.61
N LEU A 427 20.92 -2.66 -27.36
CA LEU A 427 19.94 -3.67 -26.96
C LEU A 427 19.45 -4.51 -28.12
N ILE A 428 19.26 -3.90 -29.30
CA ILE A 428 18.75 -4.59 -30.49
C ILE A 428 19.84 -5.31 -31.28
N ALA A 429 21.12 -5.05 -30.98
CA ALA A 429 22.24 -5.62 -31.71
C ALA A 429 22.21 -7.16 -31.65
N GLY A 430 22.01 -7.78 -32.82
CA GLY A 430 21.94 -9.24 -32.93
C GLY A 430 20.55 -9.84 -32.69
N HIS A 431 19.52 -9.00 -32.52
CA HIS A 431 18.13 -9.45 -32.32
C HIS A 431 17.26 -9.21 -33.57
N GLN A 432 16.22 -10.02 -33.75
CA GLN A 432 15.28 -9.91 -34.86
C GLN A 432 14.05 -9.10 -34.48
N TYR A 433 13.46 -9.42 -33.33
CA TYR A 433 12.32 -8.70 -32.78
C TYR A 433 12.63 -8.13 -31.39
N LEU A 434 11.98 -7.02 -31.09
CA LEU A 434 11.99 -6.41 -29.77
C LEU A 434 10.55 -6.34 -29.24
N HIS A 435 10.36 -6.88 -28.03
CA HIS A 435 9.12 -6.81 -27.27
C HIS A 435 9.23 -5.65 -26.28
N LEU A 436 8.64 -4.51 -26.61
CA LEU A 436 8.61 -3.32 -25.77
C LEU A 436 7.40 -3.37 -24.84
N VAL A 437 7.65 -3.46 -23.54
CA VAL A 437 6.63 -3.40 -22.49
C VAL A 437 6.63 -1.99 -21.91
N LEU A 438 5.58 -1.24 -22.22
CA LEU A 438 5.34 0.10 -21.69
C LEU A 438 4.48 0.02 -20.44
N SER A 439 5.02 0.43 -19.30
CA SER A 439 4.28 0.54 -18.05
C SER A 439 4.94 1.47 -17.03
N TYR A 440 4.14 1.96 -16.07
CA TYR A 440 4.56 2.86 -14.99
C TYR A 440 5.28 4.12 -15.49
N ASP A 441 4.64 4.90 -16.37
CA ASP A 441 5.24 6.11 -16.94
C ASP A 441 5.83 7.04 -15.86
N GLN A 442 7.14 7.24 -15.92
CA GLN A 442 7.91 8.14 -15.06
C GLN A 442 8.04 9.56 -15.67
N GLY A 443 7.22 9.90 -16.66
CA GLY A 443 7.23 11.16 -17.40
C GLY A 443 8.08 11.13 -18.68
N TYR A 444 8.52 9.95 -19.11
CA TYR A 444 9.36 9.76 -20.30
C TYR A 444 8.89 8.62 -21.20
N GLU A 445 7.83 7.88 -20.85
CA GLU A 445 7.34 6.73 -21.63
C GLU A 445 6.99 7.14 -23.07
N GLU A 446 6.38 8.32 -23.25
CA GLU A 446 6.05 8.85 -24.57
C GLU A 446 7.30 9.08 -25.44
N GLN A 447 8.42 9.50 -24.85
CA GLN A 447 9.67 9.70 -25.59
C GLN A 447 10.25 8.36 -26.06
N VAL A 448 10.16 7.32 -25.21
CA VAL A 448 10.55 5.96 -25.57
C VAL A 448 9.65 5.45 -26.70
N PHE A 449 8.33 5.58 -26.55
CA PHE A 449 7.36 5.16 -27.57
C PHE A 449 7.63 5.82 -28.93
N GLN A 450 7.76 7.15 -28.97
CA GLN A 450 8.01 7.91 -30.20
C GLN A 450 9.36 7.54 -30.85
N HIS A 451 10.38 7.22 -30.05
CA HIS A 451 11.66 6.75 -30.57
C HIS A 451 11.53 5.44 -31.35
N PHE A 452 10.76 4.47 -30.83
CA PHE A 452 10.56 3.19 -31.52
C PHE A 452 9.65 3.34 -32.75
N GLU A 453 8.53 4.07 -32.64
CA GLU A 453 7.62 4.33 -33.77
C GLU A 453 8.30 5.05 -34.94
N GLY A 454 9.24 5.95 -34.65
CA GLY A 454 9.96 6.70 -35.69
C GLY A 454 11.07 5.91 -36.38
N ARG A 455 11.50 4.76 -35.83
CA ARG A 455 12.71 4.05 -36.26
C ARG A 455 12.48 2.60 -36.71
N PHE A 456 11.46 1.92 -36.20
CA PHE A 456 11.24 0.50 -36.44
C PHE A 456 9.80 0.20 -36.91
N GLU A 457 9.63 -0.89 -37.65
CA GLU A 457 8.31 -1.35 -38.07
C GLU A 457 7.60 -2.06 -36.91
N ARG A 458 6.45 -1.53 -36.49
CA ARG A 458 5.60 -2.17 -35.48
C ARG A 458 4.82 -3.32 -36.10
N ILE A 459 5.00 -4.52 -35.55
CA ILE A 459 4.36 -5.75 -35.99
C ILE A 459 3.05 -6.01 -35.24
N SER A 460 3.03 -5.72 -33.94
CA SER A 460 1.83 -5.89 -33.12
C SER A 460 1.77 -4.86 -31.98
N SER A 461 0.57 -4.64 -31.48
CA SER A 461 0.27 -3.76 -30.36
C SER A 461 -0.90 -4.34 -29.58
N GLN A 462 -0.71 -4.57 -28.29
CA GLN A 462 -1.75 -5.07 -27.40
C GLN A 462 -1.77 -4.24 -26.11
N GLU A 463 -2.94 -3.73 -25.74
CA GLU A 463 -3.18 -3.13 -24.43
C GLU A 463 -3.74 -4.20 -23.51
N LEU A 464 -3.00 -4.52 -22.44
CA LEU A 464 -3.30 -5.65 -21.55
C LEU A 464 -4.12 -5.21 -20.35
N SER A 465 -3.81 -4.01 -19.85
CA SER A 465 -4.52 -3.33 -18.77
C SER A 465 -4.25 -1.82 -18.89
N PRO A 466 -5.05 -0.96 -18.23
CA PRO A 466 -4.78 0.48 -18.22
C PRO A 466 -3.33 0.77 -17.81
N GLY A 467 -2.57 1.45 -18.67
CA GLY A 467 -1.16 1.78 -18.42
C GLY A 467 -0.17 0.61 -18.58
N LEU A 468 -0.58 -0.51 -19.20
CA LEU A 468 0.31 -1.60 -19.59
C LEU A 468 0.07 -1.98 -21.06
N ARG A 469 1.05 -1.67 -21.91
CA ARG A 469 1.01 -1.98 -23.34
C ARG A 469 2.20 -2.84 -23.73
N LEU A 470 1.95 -3.86 -24.52
CA LEU A 470 2.96 -4.69 -25.17
C LEU A 470 3.01 -4.35 -26.66
N LEU A 471 4.16 -3.91 -27.14
CA LEU A 471 4.41 -3.57 -28.54
C LEU A 471 5.53 -4.46 -29.06
N VAL A 472 5.40 -4.94 -30.30
CA VAL A 472 6.46 -5.75 -30.94
C VAL A 472 6.97 -5.01 -32.16
N TYR A 473 8.29 -4.81 -32.21
CA TYR A 473 8.97 -4.15 -33.31
C TYR A 473 9.92 -5.10 -34.02
N ARG A 474 10.00 -5.00 -35.34
CA ARG A 474 11.06 -5.65 -36.12
C ARG A 474 12.31 -4.78 -36.09
N VAL A 475 13.41 -5.32 -35.58
CA VAL A 475 14.69 -4.60 -35.39
C VAL A 475 15.85 -5.23 -36.18
N GLY A 476 15.74 -6.49 -36.58
CA GLY A 476 16.70 -7.19 -37.46
C GLY A 476 16.31 -7.17 -38.94
N TYR A 477 17.31 -7.39 -39.81
CA TYR A 477 17.16 -7.35 -41.28
C TYR A 477 17.26 -8.72 -41.97
N SER A 478 17.33 -9.86 -41.27
CA SER A 478 17.51 -11.15 -41.97
C SER A 478 16.21 -11.64 -42.61
N GLU A 479 16.23 -11.53 -43.95
CA GLU A 479 15.36 -12.13 -44.98
C GLU A 479 13.95 -11.55 -45.14
N LEU A 480 13.87 -10.40 -45.82
CA LEU A 480 12.79 -10.19 -46.78
C LEU A 480 12.81 -11.37 -47.79
N PRO A 481 11.70 -12.08 -48.04
CA PRO A 481 11.56 -12.73 -49.33
C PRO A 481 11.73 -11.61 -50.37
N PRO A 482 12.61 -11.75 -51.38
CA PRO A 482 12.75 -10.72 -52.39
C PRO A 482 11.37 -10.44 -52.99
N ALA A 483 10.99 -9.17 -53.04
CA ALA A 483 9.76 -8.72 -53.68
C ALA A 483 9.78 -9.18 -55.16
N GLY A 484 9.12 -10.30 -55.45
CA GLY A 484 9.16 -10.88 -56.79
C GLY A 484 8.80 -12.35 -56.99
N GLN A 485 8.46 -13.15 -55.97
CA GLN A 485 7.86 -14.47 -56.21
C GLN A 485 6.33 -14.37 -56.13
N LEU A 486 5.74 -14.01 -57.27
CA LEU A 486 4.37 -14.39 -57.61
C LEU A 486 4.37 -15.91 -57.78
N ASP A 487 4.01 -16.64 -56.72
CA ASP A 487 3.71 -18.07 -56.88
C ASP A 487 2.43 -18.19 -57.71
N GLY A 488 2.62 -18.87 -58.84
CA GLY A 488 1.62 -19.05 -59.86
C GLY A 488 0.47 -19.91 -59.38
N VAL A 489 -0.71 -19.53 -59.84
CA VAL A 489 -1.91 -20.35 -59.89
C VAL A 489 -1.59 -21.67 -60.61
N PRO A 490 -1.93 -22.84 -60.04
CA PRO A 490 -2.20 -24.03 -60.83
C PRO A 490 -3.71 -24.14 -61.09
N ASP A 491 -4.04 -24.35 -62.37
CA ASP A 491 -5.36 -24.71 -62.89
C ASP A 491 -5.98 -25.96 -62.25
#